data_AF-A0A368F313-F1
#
_entry.id   AF-A0A368F313-F1
#
_cell.length_a   1.000
_cell.length_b   1.000
_cell.length_c   1.000
_cell.angle_alpha   90.00
_cell.angle_beta   90.00
_cell.angle_gamma   90.00
#
_symmetry.space_group_name_H-M   'P 1'
#
loop_
_entity.id
_entity.type
_entity.pdbx_description
1 polymer ?
#
loop_
_entity_poly.entity_id
_entity_poly.type
_entity_poly.pdbx_seq_one_letter_code
_entity_poly.pdbx_strand_id
1 'polypeptide(L)'
;AYAQNLCLLAKLFLDHKTLYYDTDPFLFYVLAFLDDRGFHIVGFFSKEKESAEEYNVACILVLPPYQKMGYGRLLIEFSYELSKVEGKTGSPEKPLSDLGLLSYRSFWSATIIEKLMRFKEEEITVGEERAISVMDLSQMTSIRKEDVISTLQVWVVT
;
A
#
# COMPACT_ATOMS: atom_id res chain seq x y z
N ALA A 1 -6.34 15.02 19.75
CA ALA A 1 -5.64 14.30 20.84
C ALA A 1 -4.97 13.00 20.35
N TYR A 2 -5.68 11.88 20.17
CA TYR A 2 -5.05 10.59 19.82
C TYR A 2 -4.26 10.63 18.50
N ALA A 3 -4.89 11.10 17.41
CA ALA A 3 -4.25 11.21 16.10
C ALA A 3 -3.00 12.11 16.12
N GLN A 4 -3.04 13.22 16.87
CA GLN A 4 -1.89 14.11 17.04
C GLN A 4 -0.74 13.40 17.76
N ASN A 5 -1.03 12.67 18.84
CA ASN A 5 0.00 11.89 19.54
C ASN A 5 0.61 10.81 18.64
N LEU A 6 -0.21 10.15 17.82
CA LEU A 6 0.26 9.18 16.83
C LEU A 6 1.15 9.84 15.77
N CYS A 7 0.78 11.03 15.28
CA CYS A 7 1.59 11.80 14.34
C CYS A 7 2.93 12.24 14.94
N LEU A 8 2.93 12.70 16.19
CA LEU A 8 4.15 13.08 16.92
C LEU A 8 5.08 11.88 17.11
N LEU A 9 4.54 10.72 17.50
CA LEU A 9 5.29 9.47 17.57
C LEU A 9 5.88 9.09 16.21
N ALA A 10 5.09 9.18 15.15
CA ALA A 10 5.53 8.84 13.79
C ALA A 10 6.64 9.77 13.27
N LYS A 11 6.60 11.06 13.63
CA LYS A 11 7.60 12.05 13.22
C LYS A 11 9.02 11.71 13.69
N LEU A 12 9.16 10.93 14.75
CA LEU A 12 10.44 10.42 15.24
C LEU A 12 11.10 9.43 14.26
N PHE A 13 10.32 8.83 13.36
CA PHE A 13 10.76 7.77 12.44
C PHE A 13 10.49 8.10 10.96
N LEU A 14 9.81 9.22 10.67
CA LEU A 14 9.49 9.70 9.33
C LEU A 14 10.04 11.11 9.12
N ASP A 15 11.08 11.21 8.30
CA ASP A 15 11.77 12.48 8.04
C ASP A 15 10.89 13.48 7.30
N HIS A 16 10.10 13.00 6.33
CA HIS A 16 9.28 13.83 5.44
C HIS A 16 7.86 14.12 5.96
N LYS A 17 7.52 13.76 7.20
CA LYS A 17 6.18 14.05 7.75
C LYS A 17 6.07 15.53 8.15
N THR A 18 5.22 16.28 7.44
CA THR A 18 5.06 17.74 7.60
C THR A 18 3.86 18.13 8.47
N LEU A 19 2.77 17.36 8.42
CA LEU A 19 1.53 17.63 9.15
C LEU A 19 1.40 16.72 10.38
N TYR A 20 1.34 17.33 11.58
CA TYR A 20 1.23 16.62 12.86
C TYR A 20 0.26 17.25 13.87
N TYR A 21 -0.19 18.49 13.66
CA TYR A 21 -1.22 19.12 14.51
C TYR A 21 -2.60 19.15 13.87
N ASP A 22 -2.67 19.42 12.56
CA ASP A 22 -3.91 19.35 11.82
C ASP A 22 -4.13 17.92 11.31
N THR A 23 -4.97 17.17 12.04
CA THR A 23 -5.27 15.76 11.74
C THR A 23 -6.66 15.56 11.17
N ASP A 24 -7.48 16.62 11.11
CA ASP A 24 -8.89 16.54 10.72
C ASP A 24 -9.11 16.07 9.27
N PRO A 25 -8.22 16.38 8.29
CA PRO A 25 -8.35 15.87 6.93
C PRO A 25 -8.05 14.37 6.78
N PHE A 26 -7.53 13.70 7.82
CA PHE A 26 -7.00 12.35 7.69
C PHE A 26 -7.85 11.30 8.41
N LEU A 27 -7.91 10.11 7.81
CA LEU A 27 -8.25 8.86 8.44
C LEU A 27 -6.98 8.15 8.87
N PHE A 28 -7.03 7.40 9.98
CA PHE A 28 -5.92 6.62 10.50
C PHE A 28 -6.33 5.16 10.65
N TYR A 29 -5.62 4.28 9.98
CA TYR A 29 -5.83 2.83 10.03
C TYR A 29 -4.71 2.22 10.87
N VAL A 30 -5.05 1.87 12.12
CA VAL A 30 -4.09 1.42 13.13
C VAL A 30 -4.11 -0.10 13.23
N LEU A 31 -2.95 -0.72 12.98
CA LEU A 31 -2.74 -2.15 13.16
C LEU A 31 -2.26 -2.40 14.60
N ALA A 32 -2.91 -3.35 15.26
CA ALA A 32 -2.52 -3.81 16.58
C ALA A 32 -2.34 -5.33 16.64
N PHE A 33 -1.39 -5.76 17.45
CA PHE A 33 -1.22 -7.15 17.86
C PHE A 33 -2.01 -7.38 19.16
N LEU A 34 -2.72 -8.50 19.26
CA LEU A 34 -3.51 -8.87 20.44
C LEU A 34 -2.78 -9.95 21.24
N ASP A 35 -2.50 -9.68 22.51
CA ASP A 35 -2.06 -10.67 23.50
C ASP A 35 -3.00 -10.71 24.71
N ASP A 36 -2.63 -11.47 25.74
CA ASP A 36 -3.35 -11.61 27.01
C ASP A 36 -3.47 -10.30 27.81
N ARG A 37 -2.67 -9.28 27.49
CA ARG A 37 -2.67 -7.94 28.10
C ARG A 37 -3.42 -6.91 27.25
N GLY A 38 -3.83 -7.26 26.03
CA GLY A 38 -4.68 -6.44 25.16
C GLY A 38 -4.05 -6.09 23.81
N PHE A 39 -4.48 -4.96 23.25
CA PHE A 39 -4.06 -4.50 21.92
C PHE A 39 -2.81 -3.62 21.98
N HIS A 40 -1.75 -4.05 21.31
CA HIS A 40 -0.47 -3.34 21.20
C HIS A 40 -0.33 -2.79 19.79
N ILE A 41 -0.19 -1.47 19.65
CA ILE A 41 0.02 -0.85 18.35
C ILE A 41 1.31 -1.38 17.71
N VAL A 42 1.20 -1.83 16.44
CA VAL A 42 2.29 -2.35 15.63
C VAL A 42 2.72 -1.33 14.59
N GLY A 43 1.75 -0.65 13.99
CA GLY A 43 1.96 0.30 12.92
C GLY A 43 0.65 0.91 12.48
N PHE A 44 0.71 1.82 11.52
CA PHE A 44 -0.47 2.44 10.94
C PHE A 44 -0.18 2.96 9.53
N PHE A 45 -1.24 3.31 8.82
CA PHE A 45 -1.14 4.31 7.76
C PHE A 45 -2.23 5.37 7.92
N SER A 46 -1.96 6.58 7.43
CA SER A 46 -2.94 7.64 7.28
C SER A 46 -3.39 7.77 5.83
N LYS A 47 -4.63 8.19 5.62
CA LYS A 47 -5.24 8.42 4.31
C LYS A 47 -6.02 9.73 4.35
N GLU A 48 -5.84 10.61 3.37
CA GLU A 48 -6.68 11.80 3.25
C GLU A 48 -8.12 11.39 2.98
N LYS A 49 -9.09 12.04 3.64
CA LYS A 49 -10.52 11.82 3.36
C LYS A 49 -10.85 12.18 1.91
N GLU A 50 -10.23 13.25 1.43
CA GLU A 50 -10.33 13.74 0.06
C GLU A 50 -8.91 14.02 -0.45
N SER A 51 -8.42 13.18 -1.36
CA SER A 51 -7.10 13.33 -1.96
C SER A 51 -7.25 13.75 -3.42
N ALA A 52 -6.72 14.93 -3.79
CA ALA A 52 -6.76 15.43 -5.16
C ALA A 52 -5.95 14.55 -6.14
N GLU A 53 -4.87 13.96 -5.64
CA GLU A 53 -3.97 13.07 -6.40
C GLU A 53 -4.37 11.59 -6.32
N GLU A 54 -5.51 11.30 -5.66
CA GLU A 54 -6.04 9.96 -5.42
C GLU A 54 -5.06 9.03 -4.68
N TYR A 55 -4.30 9.59 -3.73
CA TYR A 55 -3.45 8.78 -2.87
C TYR A 55 -4.29 7.95 -1.90
N ASN A 56 -4.00 6.65 -1.83
CA ASN A 56 -4.65 5.77 -0.86
C ASN A 56 -3.89 5.67 0.47
N VAL A 57 -2.66 6.20 0.50
CA VAL A 57 -1.79 6.29 1.67
C VAL A 57 -1.04 7.62 1.64
N ALA A 58 -1.15 8.40 2.71
CA ALA A 58 -0.37 9.63 2.92
C ALA A 58 0.91 9.36 3.73
N CYS A 59 0.80 8.61 4.83
CA CYS A 59 1.96 8.15 5.61
C CYS A 59 1.75 6.70 6.00
N ILE A 60 2.81 5.89 6.02
CA ILE A 60 2.79 4.51 6.50
C ILE A 60 4.00 4.26 7.40
N LEU A 61 3.78 3.61 8.53
CA LEU A 61 4.83 3.30 9.49
C LEU A 61 4.56 1.97 10.19
N VAL A 62 5.60 1.15 10.26
CA VAL A 62 5.70 0.06 11.24
C VAL A 62 6.65 0.52 12.33
N LEU A 63 6.22 0.44 13.59
CA LEU A 63 7.05 0.84 14.72
C LEU A 63 8.32 -0.01 14.77
N PRO A 64 9.48 0.56 15.14
CA PRO A 64 10.77 -0.13 15.07
C PRO A 64 10.81 -1.55 15.67
N PRO A 65 10.18 -1.84 16.83
CA PRO A 65 10.21 -3.19 17.41
C PRO A 65 9.54 -4.27 16.56
N TYR A 66 8.68 -3.89 15.61
CA TYR A 66 7.88 -4.81 14.80
C TYR A 66 8.30 -4.82 13.32
N GLN A 67 9.40 -4.13 12.97
CA GLN A 67 9.90 -4.12 11.60
C GLN A 67 10.42 -5.50 11.19
N LYS A 68 10.39 -5.78 9.87
CA LYS A 68 10.82 -7.06 9.27
C LYS A 68 10.02 -8.30 9.71
N MET A 69 8.86 -8.12 10.34
CA MET A 69 7.92 -9.21 10.72
C MET A 69 6.73 -9.36 9.76
N GLY A 70 6.79 -8.75 8.57
CA GLY A 70 5.72 -8.81 7.56
C GLY A 70 4.60 -7.76 7.71
N TYR A 71 4.51 -7.05 8.84
CA TYR A 71 3.44 -6.07 9.08
C TYR A 71 3.41 -4.89 8.09
N GLY A 72 4.56 -4.50 7.53
CA GLY A 72 4.61 -3.45 6.51
C GLY A 72 3.85 -3.87 5.24
N ARG A 73 4.04 -5.13 4.82
CA ARG A 73 3.30 -5.71 3.70
C ARG A 73 1.81 -5.79 4.00
N LEU A 74 1.44 -6.22 5.22
CA LEU A 74 0.03 -6.29 5.63
C LEU A 74 -0.67 -4.93 5.59
N LEU A 75 0.00 -3.86 6.05
CA LEU A 75 -0.53 -2.50 5.99
C LEU A 75 -0.71 -2.02 4.54
N ILE A 76 0.22 -2.34 3.64
CA ILE A 76 0.11 -2.03 2.21
C ILE A 76 -1.04 -2.83 1.57
N GLU A 77 -1.14 -4.13 1.87
CA GLU A 77 -2.23 -4.97 1.39
C GLU A 77 -3.59 -4.40 1.81
N PHE A 78 -3.72 -4.04 3.09
CA PHE A 78 -4.96 -3.46 3.61
C PHE A 78 -5.30 -2.12 2.94
N SER A 79 -4.32 -1.26 2.66
CA SER A 79 -4.61 0.01 1.97
C SER A 79 -5.14 -0.19 0.55
N TYR A 80 -4.68 -1.22 -0.16
CA TYR A 80 -5.21 -1.59 -1.47
C TYR A 80 -6.55 -2.33 -1.40
N GLU A 81 -6.81 -3.13 -0.36
CA GLU A 81 -8.16 -3.70 -0.14
C GLU A 81 -9.21 -2.60 0.06
N LEU A 82 -8.87 -1.52 0.78
CA LEU A 82 -9.75 -0.35 0.87
C LEU A 82 -10.01 0.28 -0.49
N SER A 83 -8.97 0.46 -1.32
CA SER A 83 -9.12 0.99 -2.68
C SER A 83 -10.03 0.11 -3.54
N LYS A 84 -9.94 -1.23 -3.43
CA LYS A 84 -10.82 -2.17 -4.13
C LYS A 84 -12.27 -2.03 -3.70
N VAL A 85 -12.52 -1.93 -2.39
CA VAL A 85 -13.88 -1.73 -1.83
C VAL A 85 -14.46 -0.39 -2.30
N GLU A 86 -13.63 0.64 -2.44
CA GLU A 86 -14.03 1.95 -2.95
C GLU A 86 -14.20 1.98 -4.49
N GLY A 87 -13.82 0.92 -5.20
CA GLY A 87 -13.84 0.87 -6.67
C GLY A 87 -12.84 1.82 -7.31
N LYS A 88 -11.73 2.13 -6.63
CA LYS A 88 -10.70 3.08 -7.06
C LYS A 88 -9.34 2.42 -7.21
N THR A 89 -8.46 3.07 -7.97
CA THR A 89 -7.02 2.78 -7.94
C THR A 89 -6.32 3.67 -6.93
N GLY A 90 -5.17 3.25 -6.42
CA GLY A 90 -4.40 4.01 -5.44
C GLY A 90 -2.89 3.89 -5.64
N SER A 91 -2.19 4.88 -5.12
CA SER A 91 -0.74 4.96 -5.03
C SER A 91 -0.39 5.62 -3.68
N PRO A 92 0.75 5.31 -3.06
CA PRO A 92 1.22 6.09 -1.92
C PRO A 92 1.67 7.50 -2.33
N GLU A 93 1.50 8.44 -1.41
CA GLU A 93 2.06 9.79 -1.51
C GLU A 93 3.58 9.76 -1.67
N LYS A 94 4.12 10.69 -2.46
CA LYS A 94 5.54 10.81 -2.78
C LYS A 94 6.14 12.05 -2.10
N PRO A 95 7.42 12.01 -1.67
CA PRO A 95 8.37 10.91 -1.82
C PRO A 95 8.17 9.81 -0.76
N LEU A 96 8.40 8.56 -1.16
CA LEU A 96 8.51 7.43 -0.24
C LEU A 96 9.89 7.42 0.43
N SER A 97 9.96 6.88 1.66
CA SER A 97 11.25 6.50 2.25
C SER A 97 11.87 5.32 1.49
N ASP A 98 13.19 5.13 1.58
CA ASP A 98 13.87 4.01 0.91
C ASP A 98 13.26 2.65 1.28
N LEU A 99 12.98 2.43 2.58
CA LEU A 99 12.33 1.22 3.07
C LEU A 99 10.88 1.10 2.55
N GLY A 100 10.16 2.22 2.48
CA GLY A 100 8.83 2.28 1.90
C GLY A 100 8.85 1.87 0.43
N LEU A 101 9.74 2.47 -0.37
CA LEU A 101 9.87 2.18 -1.80
C LEU A 101 10.19 0.71 -2.07
N LEU A 102 11.13 0.12 -1.32
CA LEU A 102 11.43 -1.31 -1.43
C LEU A 102 10.22 -2.19 -1.09
N SER A 103 9.48 -1.84 -0.05
CA SER A 103 8.29 -2.59 0.38
C SER A 103 7.17 -2.52 -0.67
N TYR A 104 6.88 -1.34 -1.23
CA TYR A 104 5.89 -1.17 -2.30
C TYR A 104 6.29 -1.90 -3.58
N ARG A 105 7.56 -1.80 -4.00
CA ARG A 105 8.05 -2.54 -5.19
C ARG A 105 7.90 -4.05 -5.03
N SER A 106 8.24 -4.58 -3.85
CA SER A 106 8.06 -6.01 -3.55
C SER A 106 6.58 -6.41 -3.58
N PHE A 107 5.70 -5.61 -2.96
CA PHE A 107 4.25 -5.85 -2.96
C PHE A 107 3.65 -5.80 -4.36
N TRP A 108 3.92 -4.75 -5.14
CA TRP A 108 3.41 -4.60 -6.51
C TRP A 108 3.89 -5.75 -7.39
N SER A 109 5.16 -6.11 -7.30
CA SER A 109 5.72 -7.20 -8.09
C SER A 109 5.00 -8.51 -7.81
N ALA A 110 4.88 -8.89 -6.53
CA ALA A 110 4.20 -10.12 -6.14
C ALA A 110 2.73 -10.14 -6.58
N THR A 111 2.03 -9.02 -6.39
CA THR A 111 0.60 -8.90 -6.73
C THR A 111 0.36 -9.00 -8.23
N ILE A 112 1.17 -8.32 -9.05
CA ILE A 112 1.05 -8.33 -10.51
C ILE A 112 1.38 -9.73 -11.05
N ILE A 113 2.46 -10.38 -10.56
CA ILE A 113 2.81 -11.75 -10.95
C ILE A 113 1.67 -12.72 -10.64
N GLU A 114 1.07 -12.64 -9.44
CA GLU A 114 -0.05 -13.48 -9.05
C GLU A 114 -1.23 -13.35 -10.03
N LYS A 115 -1.57 -12.12 -10.46
CA LYS A 115 -2.65 -11.91 -11.43
C LYS A 115 -2.31 -12.43 -12.81
N LEU A 116 -1.09 -12.23 -13.28
CA LEU A 116 -0.63 -12.73 -14.58
C LEU A 116 -0.60 -14.27 -14.61
N MET A 117 -0.15 -14.92 -13.53
CA MET A 117 -0.15 -16.38 -13.44
C MET A 117 -1.56 -16.95 -13.50
N ARG A 118 -2.50 -16.39 -12.74
CA ARG A 118 -3.91 -16.81 -12.79
C ARG A 118 -4.53 -16.60 -14.17
N PHE A 119 -4.27 -15.45 -14.79
CA PHE A 119 -4.74 -15.19 -16.15
C PHE A 119 -4.20 -16.23 -17.13
N LYS A 120 -2.92 -16.63 -17.01
CA LYS A 120 -2.33 -17.65 -17.88
C LYS A 120 -2.93 -19.04 -17.64
N GLU A 121 -3.23 -19.40 -16.39
CA GLU A 121 -3.91 -20.66 -16.06
C GLU A 121 -5.32 -20.73 -16.67
N GLU A 122 -6.06 -19.62 -16.64
CA GLU A 122 -7.38 -19.52 -17.27
C GLU A 122 -7.29 -19.61 -18.80
N GLU A 123 -6.32 -18.94 -19.43
CA GLU A 123 -6.05 -19.02 -20.87
C GLU A 123 -5.79 -20.47 -21.32
N ILE A 124 -4.96 -21.21 -20.57
CA ILE A 124 -4.66 -22.63 -20.83
C ILE A 124 -5.91 -23.50 -20.67
N THR A 125 -6.74 -23.21 -19.68
CA THR A 125 -7.95 -24.00 -19.38
C THR A 125 -9.03 -23.81 -20.44
N VAL A 126 -9.19 -22.58 -20.94
CA VAL A 126 -10.19 -22.25 -21.98
C VAL A 126 -9.69 -22.59 -23.38
N GLY A 127 -8.37 -22.59 -23.60
CA GLY A 127 -7.75 -22.88 -24.90
C GLY A 127 -7.83 -21.72 -25.90
N GLU A 128 -8.06 -20.50 -25.42
CA GLU A 128 -8.13 -19.28 -26.22
C GLU A 128 -7.02 -18.32 -25.83
N GLU A 129 -6.22 -17.88 -26.80
CA GLU A 129 -5.20 -16.86 -26.56
C GLU A 129 -5.86 -15.52 -26.26
N ARG A 130 -5.50 -14.91 -25.12
CA ARG A 130 -6.05 -13.64 -24.65
C ARG A 130 -4.92 -12.68 -24.30
N ALA A 131 -5.13 -11.40 -24.60
CA ALA A 131 -4.25 -10.34 -24.17
C ALA A 131 -4.76 -9.72 -22.87
N ILE A 132 -3.85 -9.36 -21.97
CA ILE A 132 -4.14 -8.57 -20.77
C ILE A 132 -3.50 -7.19 -20.92
N SER A 133 -4.28 -6.13 -20.71
CA SER A 133 -3.78 -4.76 -20.75
C SER A 133 -3.28 -4.30 -19.38
N VAL A 134 -2.48 -3.24 -19.37
CA VAL A 134 -2.08 -2.54 -18.14
C VAL A 134 -3.30 -2.02 -17.37
N MET A 135 -4.35 -1.60 -18.08
CA MET A 135 -5.57 -1.12 -17.45
C MET A 135 -6.33 -2.24 -16.75
N ASP A 136 -6.36 -3.45 -17.33
CA ASP A 136 -6.96 -4.63 -16.68
C ASP A 136 -6.23 -4.96 -15.39
N LEU A 137 -4.89 -5.00 -15.41
CA LEU A 137 -4.08 -5.21 -14.20
C LEU A 137 -4.35 -4.13 -13.14
N SER A 138 -4.43 -2.87 -13.56
CA SER A 138 -4.71 -1.74 -12.66
C SER A 138 -6.08 -1.89 -11.99
N GLN A 139 -7.11 -2.26 -12.74
CA GLN A 139 -8.46 -2.50 -12.21
C GLN A 139 -8.52 -3.72 -11.29
N MET A 140 -7.88 -4.84 -11.66
CA MET A 140 -7.88 -6.08 -10.87
C MET A 140 -7.13 -5.97 -9.54
N THR A 141 -6.14 -5.07 -9.46
CA THR A 141 -5.26 -4.92 -8.30
C THR A 141 -5.50 -3.65 -7.50
N SER A 142 -6.25 -2.69 -8.05
CA SER A 142 -6.32 -1.30 -7.59
C SER A 142 -4.98 -0.57 -7.56
N ILE A 143 -3.92 -1.11 -8.16
CA ILE A 143 -2.64 -0.42 -8.32
C ILE A 143 -2.76 0.60 -9.44
N ARG A 144 -2.33 1.85 -9.20
CA ARG A 144 -2.36 2.91 -10.22
C ARG A 144 -1.57 2.49 -11.46
N LYS A 145 -2.07 2.82 -12.66
CA LYS A 145 -1.47 2.38 -13.94
C LYS A 145 0.02 2.71 -14.05
N GLU A 146 0.46 3.86 -13.54
CA GLU A 146 1.87 4.26 -13.58
C GLU A 146 2.76 3.34 -12.75
N ASP A 147 2.25 2.86 -11.61
CA ASP A 147 2.97 1.93 -10.74
C ASP A 147 3.03 0.52 -11.36
N VAL A 148 1.96 0.10 -12.05
CA VAL A 148 1.97 -1.13 -12.88
C VAL A 148 3.03 -1.05 -13.98
N ILE A 149 3.03 0.03 -14.77
CA ILE A 149 4.01 0.24 -15.86
C ILE A 149 5.43 0.23 -15.32
N SER A 150 5.69 1.00 -14.26
CA SER A 150 7.03 1.09 -13.67
C SER A 150 7.50 -0.27 -13.12
N THR A 151 6.60 -1.07 -12.57
CA THR A 151 6.92 -2.43 -12.09
C THR A 151 7.29 -3.35 -13.26
N LEU A 152 6.49 -3.35 -14.33
CA LEU A 152 6.76 -4.17 -15.53
C LEU A 152 8.06 -3.76 -16.23
N GLN A 153 8.35 -2.45 -16.31
CA GLN A 153 9.58 -1.93 -16.92
C GLN A 153 10.85 -2.43 -16.21
N VAL A 154 10.81 -2.56 -14.88
CA VAL A 154 11.94 -3.11 -14.11
C VAL A 154 12.25 -4.55 -14.55
N TRP A 155 11.24 -5.37 -14.83
CA TRP A 155 11.43 -6.77 -15.24
C TRP A 155 11.96 -6.94 -16.66
N VAL A 156 11.66 -6.01 -17.58
CA VAL A 156 12.14 -6.08 -18.97
C VAL A 156 13.63 -5.71 -19.07
N VAL A 157 14.15 -4.97 -18.09
CA VAL A 157 15.53 -4.45 -18.08
C VAL A 157 16.48 -5.30 -17.22
N THR A 158 15.96 -6.34 -16.55
CA THR A 158 16.77 -7.34 -15.81
C THR A 158 16.85 -8.66 -16.57
#